data_AF-A0A7R9LQ78-F1
#
_entry.id   AF-A0A7R9LQ78-F1
#
_cell.length_a   1.000
_cell.length_b   1.000
_cell.length_c   1.000
_cell.angle_alpha   90.00
_cell.angle_beta   90.00
_cell.angle_gamma   90.00
#
_symmetry.space_group_name_H-M   'P 1'
#
loop_
_entity.id
_entity.type
_entity.pdbx_description
1 polymer ?
#
loop_
_entity_poly.entity_id
_entity_poly.type
_entity_poly.pdbx_seq_one_letter_code
_entity_poly.pdbx_strand_id
1 'polypeptide(L)'
;VTLRRQIGLKKDQYYLNKKIVTRSDVMNVLESAGFSRSNPYYIVKQGKINQMATAPDPQRLKILREVAGTRIYDERKEESRVLLRDTENKLEKIIDLLKYIEERLQTLEGEKEELKEYQKWDKMRRALEYTIYNNELEDSRKRQRELETRRETSGMVTEKLREALQGSTDKIKELSRDLREVRTKLQTFRDEKEALQHEHSSFLKEKTKLELHIKDLKDEVEGDASSKKRAETELTALRERITEKQAELNQIRPEYEEMKRMEEDCTRKLSLKEQKRSELYAKQGRGSQFTSKHERDNWIQTELKSLRRNIADKRVQIDRLGADLKKDAKRKEELEAKIDELTKELENNRSSIDNQNKTFYDMKKKKDSLQNERNDLWRQENSMQQNHNMLIEEKAKKDQLLRSMVGKTILNGRDSVRKVLQIFRERGGSYDSVAKNYYGMLIENFDCGKEFYTAVEMTAGNKLFHHIVENDKVGTRILQ
;
A
#
# COMPACT_ATOMS: atom_id res chain seq x y z
N VAL A 1 -102.02 68.87 -14.14
CA VAL A 1 -101.37 67.62 -13.67
C VAL A 1 -102.46 66.58 -13.42
N THR A 2 -102.29 65.33 -13.89
CA THR A 2 -103.29 64.27 -13.65
C THR A 2 -102.69 63.19 -12.73
N LEU A 3 -103.32 62.99 -11.57
CA LEU A 3 -102.97 61.95 -10.62
C LEU A 3 -104.13 60.94 -10.55
N ARG A 4 -103.85 59.65 -10.79
CA ARG A 4 -104.82 58.56 -10.70
C ARG A 4 -104.27 57.47 -9.78
N ARG A 5 -105.08 57.04 -8.81
CA ARG A 5 -104.80 55.86 -7.98
C ARG A 5 -105.69 54.71 -8.43
N GLN A 6 -105.10 53.59 -8.80
CA GLN A 6 -105.81 52.36 -9.16
C GLN A 6 -105.67 51.37 -8.00
N ILE A 7 -106.80 51.07 -7.37
CA ILE A 7 -106.88 50.12 -6.25
C ILE A 7 -107.51 48.84 -6.79
N GLY A 8 -106.73 47.76 -6.80
CA GLY A 8 -107.20 46.40 -7.05
C GLY A 8 -107.12 45.54 -5.79
N LEU A 9 -107.67 44.33 -5.84
CA LEU A 9 -107.71 43.38 -4.72
C LEU A 9 -106.34 43.06 -4.09
N LYS A 10 -105.26 43.11 -4.88
CA LYS A 10 -103.88 42.82 -4.43
C LYS A 10 -102.85 43.91 -4.79
N LYS A 11 -103.25 44.96 -5.51
CA LYS A 11 -102.31 45.96 -6.04
C LYS A 11 -102.87 47.37 -5.85
N ASP A 12 -102.04 48.25 -5.33
CA ASP A 12 -102.28 49.68 -5.21
C ASP A 12 -101.24 50.42 -6.05
N GLN A 13 -101.65 51.05 -7.15
CA GLN A 13 -100.75 51.70 -8.11
C GLN A 13 -101.11 53.17 -8.29
N TYR A 14 -100.09 54.02 -8.33
CA TYR A 14 -100.24 55.45 -8.59
C TYR A 14 -99.74 55.79 -9.99
N TYR A 15 -100.50 56.61 -10.70
CA TYR A 15 -100.18 57.11 -12.02
C TYR A 15 -100.14 58.63 -12.01
N LEU A 16 -99.00 59.19 -12.41
CA LEU A 16 -98.83 60.62 -12.64
C LEU A 16 -98.66 60.85 -14.14
N ASN A 17 -99.60 61.54 -14.77
CA ASN A 17 -99.63 61.75 -16.23
C ASN A 17 -99.42 60.44 -17.03
N LYS A 18 -100.15 59.38 -16.65
CA LYS A 18 -100.10 58.02 -17.25
C LYS A 18 -98.82 57.22 -16.99
N LYS A 19 -97.80 57.74 -16.30
CA LYS A 19 -96.63 56.98 -15.85
C LYS A 19 -96.87 56.38 -14.47
N ILE A 20 -96.48 55.11 -14.29
CA ILE A 20 -96.49 54.46 -12.98
C ILE A 20 -95.40 55.11 -12.13
N VAL A 21 -95.77 55.59 -10.95
CA VAL A 21 -94.88 56.22 -9.98
C VAL A 21 -94.99 55.52 -8.65
N THR A 22 -93.91 55.55 -7.87
CA THR A 22 -93.92 54.96 -6.53
C THR A 22 -94.76 55.79 -5.57
N ARG A 23 -95.22 55.17 -4.49
CA ARG A 23 -95.97 55.88 -3.44
C ARG A 23 -95.15 57.01 -2.82
N SER A 24 -93.84 56.82 -2.63
CA SER A 24 -92.95 57.84 -2.08
C SER A 24 -92.86 59.06 -2.99
N ASP A 25 -92.73 58.86 -4.30
CA ASP A 25 -92.62 59.98 -5.24
C ASP A 25 -93.91 60.81 -5.29
N VAL A 26 -95.08 60.15 -5.26
CA VAL A 26 -96.37 60.84 -5.20
C VAL A 26 -96.52 61.62 -3.90
N MET A 27 -96.11 61.03 -2.76
CA MET A 27 -96.15 61.71 -1.48
C MET A 27 -95.21 62.92 -1.45
N ASN A 28 -93.99 62.81 -1.98
CA ASN A 28 -93.04 63.92 -2.09
C ASN A 28 -93.56 65.05 -3.00
N VAL A 29 -94.24 64.70 -4.11
CA VAL A 29 -94.88 65.68 -5.01
C VAL A 29 -96.07 66.37 -4.33
N LEU A 30 -96.88 65.64 -3.56
CA LEU A 30 -97.99 66.23 -2.79
C LEU A 30 -97.48 67.13 -1.65
N GLU A 31 -96.44 66.69 -0.93
CA GLU A 31 -95.80 67.47 0.14
C GLU A 31 -95.16 68.75 -0.41
N SER A 32 -94.46 68.68 -1.55
CA SER A 32 -93.89 69.88 -2.21
C SER A 32 -94.96 70.82 -2.77
N ALA A 33 -96.16 70.32 -3.09
CA ALA A 33 -97.32 71.14 -3.44
C ALA A 33 -98.10 71.70 -2.22
N GLY A 34 -97.63 71.45 -0.99
CA GLY A 34 -98.23 71.97 0.25
C GLY A 34 -99.30 71.07 0.87
N PHE A 35 -99.50 69.86 0.36
CA PHE A 35 -100.42 68.90 0.96
C PHE A 35 -99.71 68.05 2.03
N SER A 36 -100.15 68.16 3.29
CA SER A 36 -99.60 67.32 4.35
C SER A 36 -100.00 65.84 4.20
N ARG A 37 -99.02 64.95 4.35
CA ARG A 37 -99.15 63.48 4.32
C ARG A 37 -99.96 62.90 5.50
N SER A 38 -99.94 63.53 6.67
CA SER A 38 -100.49 62.92 7.90
C SER A 38 -101.81 63.56 8.35
N ASN A 39 -102.02 64.85 8.12
CA ASN A 39 -103.21 65.56 8.55
C ASN A 39 -103.63 66.64 7.55
N PRO A 40 -104.60 66.36 6.66
CA PRO A 40 -105.23 67.39 5.86
C PRO A 40 -106.08 68.27 6.77
N TYR A 41 -105.54 69.42 7.20
CA TYR A 41 -106.31 70.44 7.93
C TYR A 41 -107.58 70.86 7.17
N TYR A 42 -107.57 70.70 5.84
CA TYR A 42 -108.64 71.04 4.91
C TYR A 42 -109.68 69.91 4.69
N ILE A 43 -109.52 68.71 5.29
CA ILE A 43 -110.52 67.62 5.22
C ILE A 43 -111.01 67.27 6.63
N VAL A 44 -112.25 67.65 6.93
CA VAL A 44 -112.89 67.38 8.22
C VAL A 44 -113.82 66.17 8.10
N LYS A 45 -113.45 65.05 8.76
CA LYS A 45 -114.33 63.89 8.92
C LYS A 45 -115.29 64.11 10.08
N GLN A 46 -116.46 63.47 10.06
CA GLN A 46 -117.41 63.50 11.17
C GLN A 46 -116.72 63.08 12.49
N GLY A 47 -116.88 63.90 13.54
CA GLY A 47 -116.23 63.69 14.86
C GLY A 47 -114.84 64.30 15.04
N LYS A 48 -114.17 64.76 13.97
CA LYS A 48 -112.81 65.33 14.06
C LYS A 48 -112.76 66.72 14.70
N ILE A 49 -113.85 67.49 14.63
CA ILE A 49 -113.99 68.80 15.30
C ILE A 49 -113.94 68.62 16.82
N ASN A 50 -114.69 67.67 17.37
CA ASN A 50 -114.69 67.38 18.80
C ASN A 50 -113.30 66.92 19.27
N GLN A 51 -112.62 66.07 18.50
CA GLN A 51 -111.25 65.63 18.82
C GLN A 51 -110.25 66.80 18.83
N MET A 52 -110.40 67.78 17.93
CA MET A 52 -109.53 68.97 17.93
C MET A 52 -109.83 69.88 19.13
N ALA A 53 -111.09 70.00 19.53
CA ALA A 53 -111.52 70.81 20.67
C ALA A 53 -111.04 70.23 22.02
N THR A 54 -111.01 68.90 22.18
CA THR A 54 -110.54 68.23 23.40
C THR A 54 -109.08 67.77 23.36
N ALA A 55 -108.33 68.04 22.29
CA ALA A 55 -106.94 67.61 22.16
C ALA A 55 -106.02 68.31 23.19
N PRO A 56 -105.05 67.58 23.79
CA PRO A 56 -104.04 68.16 24.67
C PRO A 56 -103.06 69.06 23.88
N ASP A 57 -102.47 70.04 24.56
CA ASP A 57 -101.62 71.08 23.95
C ASP A 57 -100.46 70.54 23.08
N PRO A 58 -99.74 69.45 23.43
CA PRO A 58 -98.70 68.88 22.56
C PRO A 58 -99.24 68.39 21.21
N GLN A 59 -100.48 67.89 21.19
CA GLN A 59 -101.13 67.40 19.98
C GLN A 59 -101.64 68.56 19.12
N ARG A 60 -102.13 69.65 19.74
CA ARG A 60 -102.40 70.92 19.03
C ARG A 60 -101.13 71.53 18.44
N LEU A 61 -100.02 71.53 19.19
CA LEU A 61 -98.72 72.01 18.70
C LEU A 61 -98.21 71.16 17.53
N LYS A 62 -98.38 69.84 17.58
CA LYS A 62 -98.03 68.95 16.46
C LYS A 62 -98.80 69.30 15.19
N ILE A 63 -100.10 69.60 15.32
CA ILE A 63 -100.93 70.05 14.18
C ILE A 63 -100.43 71.41 13.67
N LEU A 64 -100.13 72.36 14.55
CA LEU A 64 -99.59 73.67 14.16
C LEU A 64 -98.24 73.56 13.44
N ARG A 65 -97.32 72.72 13.92
CA ARG A 65 -96.03 72.45 13.27
C ARG A 65 -96.20 71.77 11.90
N GLU A 66 -97.20 70.91 11.78
CA GLU A 66 -97.54 70.25 10.53
C GLU A 66 -98.13 71.24 9.51
N VAL A 67 -98.99 72.16 9.95
CA VAL A 67 -99.53 73.25 9.12
C VAL A 67 -98.44 74.25 8.72
N ALA A 68 -97.49 74.54 9.61
CA ALA A 68 -96.33 75.39 9.32
C ALA A 68 -95.29 74.71 8.42
N GLY A 69 -95.44 73.42 8.10
CA GLY A 69 -94.51 72.67 7.25
C GLY A 69 -93.13 72.40 7.87
N THR A 70 -92.91 72.74 9.15
CA THR A 70 -91.59 72.64 9.80
C THR A 70 -91.17 71.20 10.11
N ARG A 71 -92.11 70.26 10.08
CA ARG A 71 -91.86 68.84 10.40
C ARG A 71 -90.87 68.16 9.44
N ILE A 72 -90.96 68.42 8.13
CA ILE A 72 -90.07 67.81 7.13
C ILE A 72 -88.63 68.29 7.32
N TYR A 73 -88.47 69.56 7.68
CA TYR A 73 -87.17 70.14 8.01
C TYR A 73 -86.56 69.47 9.25
N ASP A 74 -87.34 69.31 10.33
CA ASP A 74 -86.89 68.66 11.56
C ASP A 74 -86.50 67.18 11.33
N GLU A 75 -87.29 66.44 10.56
CA GLU A 75 -86.99 65.03 10.20
C GLU A 75 -85.70 64.93 9.37
N ARG A 76 -85.54 65.74 8.30
CA ARG A 76 -84.32 65.76 7.48
C ARG A 76 -83.08 66.25 8.24
N LYS A 77 -83.25 67.19 9.16
CA LYS A 77 -82.17 67.69 10.02
C LYS A 77 -81.66 66.59 10.94
N GLU A 78 -82.56 65.80 11.53
CA GLU A 78 -82.16 64.69 12.39
C GLU A 78 -81.48 63.57 11.58
N GLU A 79 -82.00 63.21 10.41
CA GLU A 79 -81.37 62.25 9.49
C GLU A 79 -79.95 62.70 9.08
N SER A 80 -79.81 63.98 8.72
CA SER A 80 -78.50 64.56 8.35
C SER A 80 -77.52 64.56 9.53
N ARG A 81 -78.03 64.77 10.76
CA ARG A 81 -77.22 64.73 11.97
C ARG A 81 -76.70 63.33 12.28
N VAL A 82 -77.51 62.30 12.04
CA VAL A 82 -77.08 60.90 12.17
C VAL A 82 -76.00 60.59 11.13
N LEU A 83 -76.22 60.98 9.87
CA LEU A 83 -75.21 60.78 8.81
C LEU A 83 -73.89 61.49 9.14
N LEU A 84 -73.95 62.72 9.66
CA LEU A 84 -72.77 63.48 10.07
C LEU A 84 -71.97 62.74 11.15
N ARG A 85 -72.64 62.22 12.18
CA ARG A 85 -71.99 61.40 13.21
C ARG A 85 -71.34 60.14 12.63
N ASP A 86 -72.02 59.47 11.70
CA ASP A 86 -71.44 58.30 11.03
C ASP A 86 -70.21 58.66 10.21
N THR A 87 -70.19 59.83 9.57
CA THR A 87 -69.00 60.33 8.85
C THR A 87 -67.88 60.73 9.80
N GLU A 88 -68.17 61.33 10.95
CA GLU A 88 -67.19 61.63 12.00
C GLU A 88 -66.54 60.35 12.54
N ASN A 89 -67.34 59.32 12.84
CA ASN A 89 -66.85 58.02 13.28
C ASN A 89 -65.96 57.33 12.21
N LYS A 90 -66.31 57.48 10.92
CA LYS A 90 -65.46 56.97 9.82
C LYS A 90 -64.15 57.75 9.72
N LEU A 91 -64.19 59.05 9.90
CA LEU A 91 -63.01 59.91 9.87
C LEU A 91 -62.05 59.56 11.01
N GLU A 92 -62.56 59.34 12.22
CA GLU A 92 -61.77 58.89 13.36
C GLU A 92 -61.04 57.57 13.06
N LYS A 93 -61.75 56.57 12.51
CA LYS A 93 -61.13 55.31 12.08
C LYS A 93 -60.05 55.49 11.02
N ILE A 94 -60.23 56.42 10.09
CA ILE A 94 -59.23 56.72 9.06
C ILE A 94 -57.99 57.35 9.71
N ILE A 95 -58.16 58.26 10.67
CA ILE A 95 -57.05 58.87 11.40
C ILE A 95 -56.26 57.80 12.17
N ASP A 96 -56.94 56.87 12.85
CA ASP A 96 -56.26 55.80 13.59
C ASP A 96 -55.50 54.85 12.66
N LEU A 97 -56.06 54.54 11.49
CA LEU A 97 -55.38 53.73 10.48
C LEU A 97 -54.16 54.47 9.90
N LEU A 98 -54.25 55.79 9.72
CA LEU A 98 -53.11 56.63 9.32
C LEU A 98 -51.98 56.58 10.35
N LYS A 99 -52.29 56.72 11.64
CA LYS A 99 -51.29 56.60 12.71
C LYS A 99 -50.61 55.24 12.71
N TYR A 100 -51.37 54.16 12.51
CA TYR A 100 -50.81 52.82 12.41
C TYR A 100 -49.88 52.67 11.20
N ILE A 101 -50.23 53.26 10.05
CA ILE A 101 -49.37 53.27 8.86
C ILE A 101 -48.08 54.06 9.13
N GLU A 102 -48.15 55.20 9.81
CA GLU A 102 -46.98 56.00 10.18
C GLU A 102 -46.04 55.23 11.12
N GLU A 103 -46.57 54.57 12.14
CA GLU A 103 -45.78 53.71 13.03
C GLU A 103 -45.11 52.57 12.25
N ARG A 104 -45.86 51.94 11.32
CA ARG A 104 -45.31 50.88 10.48
C ARG A 104 -44.21 51.39 9.56
N LEU A 105 -44.37 52.59 8.99
CA LEU A 105 -43.34 53.25 8.18
C LEU A 105 -42.07 53.51 9.00
N GLN A 106 -42.20 53.95 10.25
CA GLN A 106 -41.06 54.17 11.13
C GLN A 106 -40.32 52.87 11.44
N THR A 107 -41.04 51.77 11.69
CA THR A 107 -40.40 50.45 11.86
C THR A 107 -39.66 50.00 10.59
N LEU A 108 -40.24 50.24 9.42
CA LEU A 108 -39.64 49.88 8.13
C LEU A 108 -38.38 50.71 7.83
N GLU A 109 -38.35 51.98 8.24
CA GLU A 109 -37.16 52.83 8.13
C GLU A 109 -36.02 52.30 9.02
N GLY A 110 -36.34 51.83 10.22
CA GLY A 110 -35.39 51.15 11.11
C GLY A 110 -34.83 49.87 10.49
N GLU A 111 -35.69 48.98 10.01
CA GLU A 111 -35.30 47.73 9.33
C GLU A 111 -34.43 47.99 8.09
N LYS A 112 -34.71 49.06 7.34
CA LYS A 112 -33.92 49.49 6.19
C LYS A 112 -32.50 49.92 6.60
N GLU A 113 -32.35 50.62 7.72
CA GLU A 113 -31.03 51.05 8.18
C GLU A 113 -30.22 49.85 8.72
N GLU A 114 -30.84 48.95 9.49
CA GLU A 114 -30.24 47.68 9.90
C GLU A 114 -29.77 46.86 8.68
N LEU A 115 -30.60 46.78 7.62
CA LEU A 115 -30.24 46.07 6.40
C LEU A 115 -29.04 46.71 5.69
N LYS A 116 -28.93 48.05 5.68
CA LYS A 116 -27.76 48.73 5.11
C LYS A 116 -26.49 48.41 5.91
N GLU A 117 -26.55 48.42 7.24
CA GLU A 117 -25.42 48.05 8.08
C GLU A 117 -25.01 46.60 7.83
N TYR A 118 -25.98 45.69 7.79
CA TYR A 118 -25.75 44.30 7.43
C TYR A 118 -25.06 44.17 6.07
N GLN A 119 -25.55 44.85 5.02
CA GLN A 119 -24.94 44.81 3.69
C GLN A 119 -23.51 45.37 3.67
N LYS A 120 -23.23 46.41 4.46
CA LYS A 120 -21.88 46.95 4.62
C LYS A 120 -20.94 45.90 5.22
N TRP A 121 -21.37 45.25 6.30
CA TRP A 121 -20.58 44.22 6.97
C TRP A 121 -20.45 42.93 6.15
N ASP A 122 -21.49 42.53 5.41
CA ASP A 122 -21.40 41.37 4.51
C ASP A 122 -20.44 41.62 3.35
N LYS A 123 -20.44 42.83 2.76
CA LYS A 123 -19.43 43.21 1.76
C LYS A 123 -18.02 43.13 2.33
N MET A 124 -17.81 43.62 3.55
CA MET A 124 -16.51 43.54 4.22
C MET A 124 -16.10 42.09 4.50
N ARG A 125 -17.04 41.26 4.99
CA ARG A 125 -16.83 39.83 5.23
C ARG A 125 -16.42 39.12 3.95
N ARG A 126 -17.12 39.36 2.84
CA ARG A 126 -16.82 38.76 1.52
C ARG A 126 -15.47 39.22 0.98
N ALA A 127 -15.09 40.48 1.20
CA ALA A 127 -13.78 40.98 0.82
C ALA A 127 -12.67 40.29 1.64
N LEU A 128 -12.85 40.15 2.96
CA LEU A 128 -11.90 39.45 3.83
C LEU A 128 -11.79 37.96 3.46
N GLU A 129 -12.92 37.30 3.24
CA GLU A 129 -12.97 35.90 2.80
C GLU A 129 -12.20 35.70 1.49
N TYR A 130 -12.41 36.59 0.51
CA TYR A 130 -11.62 36.58 -0.72
C TYR A 130 -10.13 36.77 -0.47
N THR A 131 -9.73 37.70 0.42
CA THR A 131 -8.30 37.90 0.75
C THR A 131 -7.68 36.69 1.43
N ILE A 132 -8.42 36.01 2.32
CA ILE A 132 -7.96 34.78 2.97
C ILE A 132 -7.75 33.69 1.92
N TYR A 133 -8.75 33.46 1.07
CA TYR A 133 -8.63 32.46 0.00
C TYR A 133 -7.52 32.78 -1.00
N ASN A 134 -7.30 34.05 -1.31
CA ASN A 134 -6.18 34.43 -2.17
C ASN A 134 -4.82 34.15 -1.51
N ASN A 135 -4.69 34.43 -0.21
CA ASN A 135 -3.48 34.09 0.54
C ASN A 135 -3.25 32.58 0.62
N GLU A 136 -4.29 31.79 0.89
CA GLU A 136 -4.21 30.32 0.89
C GLU A 136 -3.82 29.75 -0.48
N LEU A 137 -4.33 30.36 -1.56
CA LEU A 137 -3.96 30.03 -2.93
C LEU A 137 -2.49 30.34 -3.20
N GLU A 138 -2.01 31.51 -2.78
CA GLU A 138 -0.60 31.91 -2.92
C GLU A 138 0.34 31.00 -2.13
N ASP A 139 -0.01 30.64 -0.90
CA ASP A 139 0.73 29.68 -0.08
C ASP A 139 0.78 28.30 -0.72
N SER A 140 -0.35 27.83 -1.26
CA SER A 140 -0.43 26.56 -1.98
C SER A 140 0.45 26.57 -3.23
N ARG A 141 0.44 27.67 -4.00
CA ARG A 141 1.33 27.88 -5.15
C ARG A 141 2.80 27.94 -4.76
N LYS A 142 3.12 28.54 -3.61
CA LYS A 142 4.49 28.57 -3.07
C LYS A 142 4.96 27.15 -2.71
N ARG A 143 4.16 26.39 -1.97
CA ARG A 143 4.46 24.98 -1.65
C ARG A 143 4.62 24.12 -2.91
N GLN A 144 3.79 24.35 -3.93
CA GLN A 144 3.92 23.64 -5.20
C GLN A 144 5.28 23.92 -5.86
N ARG A 145 5.71 25.19 -5.93
CA ARG A 145 7.02 25.58 -6.47
C ARG A 145 8.19 24.99 -5.67
N GLU A 146 8.07 24.95 -4.34
CA GLU A 146 9.06 24.30 -3.46
C GLU A 146 9.15 22.78 -3.72
N LEU A 147 8.02 22.12 -3.98
CA LEU A 147 8.01 20.70 -4.33
C LEU A 147 8.58 20.44 -5.74
N GLU A 148 8.27 21.29 -6.71
CA GLU A 148 8.82 21.20 -8.07
C GLU A 148 10.33 21.37 -8.07
N THR A 149 10.86 22.40 -7.40
CA THR A 149 12.31 22.61 -7.25
C THR A 149 12.99 21.46 -6.49
N ARG A 150 12.35 20.90 -5.46
CA ARG A 150 12.86 19.70 -4.77
C ARG A 150 12.86 18.47 -5.68
N ARG A 151 11.87 18.32 -6.55
CA ARG A 151 11.80 17.23 -7.54
C ARG A 151 12.90 17.38 -8.59
N GLU A 152 13.12 18.58 -9.10
CA GLU A 152 14.19 18.88 -10.07
C GLU A 152 15.58 18.61 -9.47
N THR A 153 15.85 19.13 -8.27
CA THR A 153 17.12 18.89 -7.57
C THR A 153 17.33 17.40 -7.27
N SER A 154 16.30 16.69 -6.81
CA SER A 154 16.35 15.23 -6.65
C SER A 154 16.61 14.50 -7.98
N GLY A 155 16.00 14.96 -9.07
CA GLY A 155 16.24 14.44 -10.42
C GLY A 155 17.69 14.61 -10.85
N MET A 156 18.26 15.81 -10.67
CA MET A 156 19.67 16.08 -10.97
C MET A 156 20.63 15.24 -10.11
N VAL A 157 20.34 15.07 -8.81
CA VAL A 157 21.14 14.22 -7.92
C VAL A 157 21.08 12.76 -8.35
N THR A 158 19.90 12.28 -8.72
CA THR A 158 19.69 10.91 -9.20
C THR A 158 20.45 10.67 -10.51
N GLU A 159 20.43 11.64 -11.42
CA GLU A 159 21.16 11.53 -12.69
C GLU A 159 22.67 11.50 -12.47
N LYS A 160 23.21 12.38 -11.61
CA LYS A 160 24.64 12.34 -11.23
C LYS A 160 25.04 11.02 -10.58
N LEU A 161 24.19 10.47 -9.70
CA LEU A 161 24.41 9.16 -9.09
C LEU A 161 24.41 8.05 -10.15
N ARG A 162 23.52 8.13 -11.14
CA ARG A 162 23.42 7.17 -12.24
C ARG A 162 24.65 7.22 -13.14
N GLU A 163 25.12 8.41 -13.49
CA GLU A 163 26.37 8.62 -14.23
C GLU A 163 27.57 8.08 -13.44
N ALA A 164 27.64 8.34 -12.14
CA ALA A 164 28.71 7.83 -11.28
C ALA A 164 28.69 6.29 -11.17
N LEU A 165 27.49 5.69 -11.06
CA LEU A 165 27.31 4.23 -11.05
C LEU A 165 27.73 3.61 -12.38
N GLN A 166 27.36 4.23 -13.50
CA GLN A 166 27.76 3.80 -14.84
C GLN A 166 29.28 3.87 -15.01
N GLY A 167 29.91 4.99 -14.62
CA GLY A 167 31.36 5.13 -14.67
C GLY A 167 32.10 4.14 -13.77
N SER A 168 31.55 3.83 -12.59
CA SER A 168 32.10 2.81 -11.69
C SER A 168 31.97 1.39 -12.26
N THR A 169 30.82 1.05 -12.84
CA THR A 169 30.60 -0.25 -13.48
C THR A 169 31.49 -0.47 -14.69
N ASP A 170 31.73 0.57 -15.50
CA ASP A 170 32.65 0.49 -16.63
C ASP A 170 34.11 0.33 -16.17
N LYS A 171 34.53 1.04 -15.11
CA LYS A 171 35.84 0.80 -14.45
C LYS A 171 35.98 -0.62 -13.91
N ILE A 172 34.93 -1.18 -13.31
CA ILE A 172 34.92 -2.56 -12.82
C ILE A 172 35.10 -3.54 -13.97
N LYS A 173 34.44 -3.31 -15.12
CA LYS A 173 34.61 -4.16 -16.32
C LYS A 173 36.05 -4.10 -16.84
N GLU A 174 36.63 -2.91 -16.91
CA GLU A 174 38.00 -2.70 -17.38
C GLU A 174 39.01 -3.40 -16.46
N LEU A 175 38.93 -3.14 -15.14
CA LEU A 175 39.74 -3.82 -14.13
C LEU A 175 39.56 -5.35 -14.15
N SER A 176 38.34 -5.84 -14.39
CA SER A 176 38.08 -7.28 -14.49
C SER A 176 38.72 -7.89 -15.74
N ARG A 177 38.76 -7.14 -16.85
CA ARG A 177 39.45 -7.54 -18.08
C ARG A 177 40.96 -7.62 -17.83
N ASP A 178 41.53 -6.58 -17.23
CA ASP A 178 42.96 -6.51 -16.93
C ASP A 178 43.38 -7.60 -15.95
N LEU A 179 42.58 -7.85 -14.91
CA LEU A 179 42.83 -8.94 -13.95
C LEU A 179 42.79 -10.31 -14.64
N ARG A 180 41.88 -10.51 -15.60
CA ARG A 180 41.81 -11.74 -16.40
C ARG A 180 43.05 -11.90 -17.27
N GLU A 181 43.51 -10.83 -17.92
CA GLU A 181 44.71 -10.81 -18.74
C GLU A 181 45.98 -11.07 -17.91
N VAL A 182 46.10 -10.44 -16.73
CA VAL A 182 47.19 -10.67 -15.80
C VAL A 182 47.18 -12.10 -15.26
N ARG A 183 46.00 -12.66 -14.94
CA ARG A 183 45.89 -14.09 -14.56
C ARG A 183 46.34 -15.03 -15.67
N THR A 184 45.96 -14.77 -16.92
CA THR A 184 46.43 -15.58 -18.04
C THR A 184 47.95 -15.49 -18.21
N LYS A 185 48.54 -14.29 -18.12
CA LYS A 185 49.99 -14.10 -18.16
C LYS A 185 50.70 -14.77 -16.98
N LEU A 186 50.13 -14.72 -15.78
CA LEU A 186 50.67 -15.38 -14.60
C LEU A 186 50.64 -16.90 -14.77
N GLN A 187 49.57 -17.45 -15.36
CA GLN A 187 49.49 -18.89 -15.64
C GLN A 187 50.53 -19.31 -16.68
N THR A 188 50.65 -18.58 -17.79
CA THR A 188 51.69 -18.88 -18.80
C THR A 188 53.09 -18.82 -18.21
N PHE A 189 53.40 -17.82 -17.38
CA PHE A 189 54.70 -17.75 -16.70
C PHE A 189 54.92 -18.87 -15.66
N ARG A 190 53.86 -19.38 -15.03
CA ARG A 190 53.97 -20.55 -14.14
C ARG A 190 54.27 -21.82 -14.94
N ASP A 191 53.55 -22.02 -16.04
CA ASP A 191 53.73 -23.17 -16.92
C ASP A 191 55.14 -23.15 -17.54
N GLU A 192 55.62 -21.97 -18.00
CA GLU A 192 56.99 -21.77 -18.47
C GLU A 192 58.03 -22.06 -17.37
N LYS A 193 57.79 -21.60 -16.14
CA LYS A 193 58.69 -21.87 -15.01
C LYS A 193 58.76 -23.37 -14.70
N GLU A 194 57.63 -24.07 -14.70
CA GLU A 194 57.60 -25.52 -14.48
C GLU A 194 58.32 -26.28 -15.60
N ALA A 195 58.10 -25.89 -16.85
CA ALA A 195 58.82 -26.44 -18.00
C ALA A 195 60.34 -26.23 -17.87
N LEU A 196 60.78 -25.01 -17.56
CA LEU A 196 62.19 -24.69 -17.33
C LEU A 196 62.78 -25.45 -16.13
N GLN A 197 62.03 -25.65 -15.04
CA GLN A 197 62.48 -26.49 -13.92
C GLN A 197 62.63 -27.96 -14.33
N HIS A 198 61.72 -28.48 -15.15
CA HIS A 198 61.82 -29.82 -15.70
C HIS A 198 63.03 -29.97 -16.62
N GLU A 199 63.26 -29.02 -17.53
CA GLU A 199 64.44 -28.99 -18.38
C GLU A 199 65.72 -28.89 -17.56
N HIS A 200 65.79 -27.97 -16.60
CA HIS A 200 66.94 -27.84 -15.70
C HIS A 200 67.23 -29.13 -14.93
N SER A 201 66.18 -29.81 -14.41
CA SER A 201 66.30 -31.12 -13.77
C SER A 201 66.85 -32.18 -14.72
N SER A 202 66.38 -32.20 -15.97
CA SER A 202 66.85 -33.14 -16.99
C SER A 202 68.32 -32.90 -17.36
N PHE A 203 68.71 -31.64 -17.59
CA PHE A 203 70.09 -31.26 -17.85
C PHE A 203 71.00 -31.54 -16.65
N LEU A 204 70.52 -31.35 -15.41
CA LEU A 204 71.28 -31.71 -14.22
C LEU A 204 71.52 -33.22 -14.12
N LYS A 205 70.52 -34.04 -14.50
CA LYS A 205 70.66 -35.50 -14.58
C LYS A 205 71.63 -35.92 -15.69
N GLU A 206 71.56 -35.30 -16.86
CA GLU A 206 72.51 -35.57 -17.94
C GLU A 206 73.93 -35.13 -17.57
N LYS A 207 74.08 -33.93 -17.00
CA LYS A 207 75.36 -33.43 -16.52
C LYS A 207 75.97 -34.37 -15.48
N THR A 208 75.20 -34.80 -14.49
CA THR A 208 75.71 -35.74 -13.47
C THR A 208 76.04 -37.11 -14.05
N LYS A 209 75.27 -37.63 -15.02
CA LYS A 209 75.62 -38.86 -15.77
C LYS A 209 76.93 -38.70 -16.55
N LEU A 210 77.10 -37.58 -17.25
CA LEU A 210 78.31 -37.30 -18.02
C LEU A 210 79.52 -37.08 -17.09
N GLU A 211 79.35 -36.40 -15.96
CA GLU A 211 80.40 -36.22 -14.95
C GLU A 211 80.84 -37.56 -14.34
N LEU A 212 79.89 -38.44 -14.02
CA LEU A 212 80.18 -39.81 -13.57
C LEU A 212 80.89 -40.60 -14.67
N HIS A 213 80.41 -40.52 -15.91
CA HIS A 213 81.03 -41.24 -17.03
C HIS A 213 82.45 -40.73 -17.33
N ILE A 214 82.69 -39.42 -17.28
CA ILE A 214 84.02 -38.82 -17.40
C ILE A 214 84.91 -39.27 -16.25
N LYS A 215 84.38 -39.38 -15.03
CA LYS A 215 85.13 -39.86 -13.87
C LYS A 215 85.49 -41.33 -14.04
N ASP A 216 84.54 -42.18 -14.41
CA ASP A 216 84.76 -43.61 -14.65
C ASP A 216 85.79 -43.83 -15.77
N LEU A 217 85.68 -43.09 -16.89
CA LEU A 217 86.66 -43.13 -17.97
C LEU A 217 88.05 -42.62 -17.55
N LYS A 218 88.12 -41.62 -16.67
CA LYS A 218 89.40 -41.16 -16.11
C LYS A 218 90.02 -42.21 -15.21
N ASP A 219 89.22 -42.82 -14.33
CA ASP A 219 89.67 -43.88 -13.44
C ASP A 219 90.10 -45.12 -14.25
N GLU A 220 89.41 -45.43 -15.36
CA GLU A 220 89.77 -46.49 -16.31
C GLU A 220 91.06 -46.17 -17.07
N VAL A 221 91.24 -44.94 -17.57
CA VAL A 221 92.48 -44.50 -18.22
C VAL A 221 93.67 -44.47 -17.25
N GLU A 222 93.47 -44.05 -16.00
CA GLU A 222 94.52 -44.11 -14.96
C GLU A 222 94.85 -45.57 -14.60
N GLY A 223 93.83 -46.44 -14.51
CA GLY A 223 93.97 -47.88 -14.32
C GLY A 223 94.75 -48.53 -15.46
N ASP A 224 94.41 -48.23 -16.71
CA ASP A 224 95.07 -48.72 -17.92
C ASP A 224 96.47 -48.16 -18.09
N ALA A 225 96.70 -46.88 -17.76
CA ALA A 225 98.04 -46.31 -17.75
C ALA A 225 98.94 -47.00 -16.71
N SER A 226 98.40 -47.31 -15.52
CA SER A 226 99.13 -48.06 -14.49
C SER A 226 99.41 -49.52 -14.90
N SER A 227 98.48 -50.14 -15.63
CA SER A 227 98.59 -51.51 -16.11
C SER A 227 99.55 -51.60 -17.29
N LYS A 228 99.51 -50.63 -18.22
CA LYS A 228 100.47 -50.49 -19.33
C LYS A 228 101.88 -50.28 -18.81
N LYS A 229 102.07 -49.43 -17.80
CA LYS A 229 103.39 -49.19 -17.18
C LYS A 229 103.95 -50.45 -16.52
N ARG A 230 103.09 -51.25 -15.86
CA ARG A 230 103.46 -52.57 -15.31
C ARG A 230 103.80 -53.58 -16.41
N ALA A 231 102.97 -53.67 -17.44
CA ALA A 231 103.19 -54.56 -18.57
C ALA A 231 104.47 -54.20 -19.35
N GLU A 232 104.78 -52.92 -19.51
CA GLU A 232 106.04 -52.46 -20.13
C GLU A 232 107.26 -52.86 -19.30
N THR A 233 107.21 -52.72 -17.96
CA THR A 233 108.29 -53.17 -17.08
C THR A 233 108.46 -54.70 -17.06
N GLU A 234 107.37 -55.46 -17.13
CA GLU A 234 107.42 -56.92 -17.25
C GLU A 234 107.97 -57.34 -18.61
N LEU A 235 107.60 -56.66 -19.70
CA LEU A 235 108.05 -56.97 -21.04
C LEU A 235 109.55 -56.66 -21.24
N THR A 236 110.08 -55.62 -20.60
CA THR A 236 111.54 -55.38 -20.56
C THR A 236 112.28 -56.48 -19.79
N ALA A 237 111.79 -56.87 -18.62
CA ALA A 237 112.40 -57.96 -17.84
C ALA A 237 112.31 -59.32 -18.56
N LEU A 238 111.22 -59.57 -19.29
CA LEU A 238 111.05 -60.78 -20.08
C LEU A 238 111.98 -60.80 -21.29
N ARG A 239 112.21 -59.66 -21.95
CA ARG A 239 113.16 -59.55 -23.06
C ARG A 239 114.59 -59.82 -22.62
N GLU A 240 115.00 -59.31 -21.47
CA GLU A 240 116.31 -59.60 -20.88
C GLU A 240 116.47 -61.10 -20.58
N ARG A 241 115.46 -61.73 -19.97
CA ARG A 241 115.44 -63.18 -19.74
C ARG A 241 115.44 -64.01 -21.01
N ILE A 242 114.75 -63.57 -22.06
CA ILE A 242 114.76 -64.22 -23.37
C ILE A 242 116.16 -64.15 -23.97
N THR A 243 116.85 -63.01 -23.90
CA THR A 243 118.22 -62.89 -24.42
C THR A 243 119.22 -63.78 -23.67
N GLU A 244 119.11 -63.89 -22.34
CA GLU A 244 119.90 -64.85 -21.54
C GLU A 244 119.60 -66.30 -21.94
N LYS A 245 118.31 -66.65 -22.04
CA LYS A 245 117.91 -68.03 -22.36
C LYS A 245 118.20 -68.41 -23.82
N GLN A 246 118.15 -67.49 -24.77
CA GLN A 246 118.58 -67.75 -26.15
C GLN A 246 120.08 -68.04 -26.23
N ALA A 247 120.90 -67.37 -25.41
CA ALA A 247 122.34 -67.60 -25.34
C ALA A 247 122.67 -68.98 -24.74
N GLU A 248 121.98 -69.36 -23.66
CA GLU A 248 122.08 -70.72 -23.10
C GLU A 248 121.60 -71.80 -24.09
N LEU A 249 120.49 -71.55 -24.79
CA LEU A 249 119.90 -72.52 -25.72
C LEU A 249 120.77 -72.74 -26.96
N ASN A 250 121.49 -71.72 -27.45
CA ASN A 250 122.44 -71.88 -28.55
C ASN A 250 123.69 -72.70 -28.17
N GLN A 251 124.07 -72.76 -26.88
CA GLN A 251 125.13 -73.65 -26.41
C GLN A 251 124.66 -75.10 -26.24
N ILE A 252 123.42 -75.31 -25.81
CA ILE A 252 122.88 -76.65 -25.48
C ILE A 252 122.28 -77.36 -26.71
N ARG A 253 121.89 -76.63 -27.76
CA ARG A 253 121.23 -77.18 -28.97
C ARG A 253 122.01 -78.30 -29.70
N PRO A 254 123.35 -78.23 -29.87
CA PRO A 254 124.11 -79.30 -30.52
C PRO A 254 124.19 -80.56 -29.64
N GLU A 255 124.32 -80.39 -28.32
CA GLU A 255 124.37 -81.50 -27.35
C GLU A 255 123.00 -82.18 -27.21
N TYR A 256 121.90 -81.43 -27.35
CA TYR A 256 120.53 -81.94 -27.32
C TYR A 256 120.16 -82.73 -28.59
N GLU A 257 120.60 -82.34 -29.79
CA GLU A 257 120.28 -83.08 -31.02
C GLU A 257 120.94 -84.47 -31.07
N GLU A 258 122.13 -84.63 -30.51
CA GLU A 258 122.81 -85.93 -30.36
C GLU A 258 122.11 -86.82 -29.31
N MET A 259 121.74 -86.24 -28.16
CA MET A 259 121.02 -86.95 -27.10
C MET A 259 119.57 -87.30 -27.47
N LYS A 260 118.90 -86.49 -28.30
CA LYS A 260 117.52 -86.75 -28.76
C LYS A 260 117.41 -87.98 -29.67
N ARG A 261 118.42 -88.26 -30.50
CA ARG A 261 118.47 -89.52 -31.27
C ARG A 261 118.59 -90.74 -30.37
N MET A 262 119.35 -90.64 -29.29
CA MET A 262 119.46 -91.71 -28.29
C MET A 262 118.19 -91.83 -27.43
N GLU A 263 117.49 -90.72 -27.18
CA GLU A 263 116.23 -90.66 -26.45
C GLU A 263 115.06 -91.28 -27.24
N GLU A 264 114.95 -91.04 -28.55
CA GLU A 264 113.86 -91.57 -29.40
C GLU A 264 113.84 -93.11 -29.45
N ASP A 265 115.01 -93.76 -29.38
CA ASP A 265 115.13 -95.22 -29.36
C ASP A 265 114.84 -95.83 -27.97
N CYS A 266 115.08 -95.05 -26.90
CA CYS A 266 114.79 -95.44 -25.52
C CYS A 266 113.32 -95.18 -25.12
N THR A 267 112.71 -94.09 -25.60
CA THR A 267 111.31 -93.69 -25.33
C THR A 267 110.30 -94.67 -25.92
N ARG A 268 110.60 -95.30 -27.07
CA ARG A 268 109.75 -96.39 -27.61
C ARG A 268 109.68 -97.62 -26.69
N LYS A 269 110.77 -97.92 -25.96
CA LYS A 269 110.83 -99.02 -24.99
C LYS A 269 110.24 -98.62 -23.62
N LEU A 270 110.28 -97.33 -23.27
CA LEU A 270 109.71 -96.75 -22.05
C LEU A 270 108.17 -96.67 -22.11
N SER A 271 107.60 -96.26 -23.24
CA SER A 271 106.14 -96.11 -23.45
C SER A 271 105.32 -97.38 -23.12
N LEU A 272 105.82 -98.56 -23.50
CA LEU A 272 105.19 -99.86 -23.21
C LEU A 272 105.27 -100.26 -21.72
N LYS A 273 106.19 -99.69 -20.96
CA LYS A 273 106.34 -99.91 -19.51
C LYS A 273 105.62 -98.84 -18.68
N GLU A 274 105.45 -97.63 -19.22
CA GLU A 274 104.73 -96.51 -18.59
C GLU A 274 103.21 -96.67 -18.60
N GLN A 275 102.63 -97.36 -19.60
CA GLN A 275 101.20 -97.71 -19.59
C GLN A 275 100.84 -98.62 -18.41
N LYS A 276 101.81 -99.43 -17.92
CA LYS A 276 101.68 -100.30 -16.75
C LYS A 276 101.98 -99.60 -15.42
N ARG A 277 102.58 -98.40 -15.47
CA ARG A 277 102.82 -97.50 -14.32
C ARG A 277 101.63 -96.57 -14.06
N SER A 278 100.85 -96.26 -15.09
CA SER A 278 99.66 -95.40 -15.04
C SER A 278 98.50 -95.95 -14.18
N GLU A 279 98.42 -97.26 -13.96
CA GLU A 279 97.41 -97.88 -13.09
C GLU A 279 97.78 -97.82 -11.59
N LEU A 280 99.07 -97.57 -11.27
CA LEU A 280 99.59 -97.53 -9.89
C LEU A 280 99.60 -96.13 -9.26
N TYR A 281 99.42 -95.06 -10.05
CA TYR A 281 99.30 -93.67 -9.56
C TYR A 281 97.86 -93.27 -9.16
N ALA A 282 96.93 -94.24 -9.11
CA ALA A 282 95.62 -94.11 -8.45
C ALA A 282 95.70 -94.02 -6.90
N LYS A 283 96.88 -93.80 -6.31
CA LYS A 283 97.08 -93.62 -4.86
C LYS A 283 98.15 -92.57 -4.52
N GLN A 284 97.86 -91.27 -4.64
CA GLN A 284 98.42 -90.26 -3.72
C GLN A 284 97.78 -88.85 -3.83
N GLY A 285 97.20 -88.37 -2.73
CA GLY A 285 97.52 -87.05 -2.14
C GLY A 285 96.89 -85.76 -2.69
N ARG A 286 96.23 -85.01 -1.79
CA ARG A 286 95.62 -83.66 -1.95
C ARG A 286 96.62 -82.50 -1.68
N GLY A 287 96.32 -81.30 -2.22
CA GLY A 287 96.11 -80.08 -1.42
C GLY A 287 96.85 -78.77 -1.80
N SER A 288 96.12 -77.63 -1.79
CA SER A 288 96.46 -76.34 -1.11
C SER A 288 95.59 -75.14 -1.59
N GLN A 289 94.73 -74.56 -0.74
CA GLN A 289 94.11 -73.24 -1.02
C GLN A 289 93.90 -72.32 0.21
N PHE A 290 94.36 -72.68 1.42
CA PHE A 290 94.55 -71.73 2.54
C PHE A 290 95.66 -72.24 3.46
N THR A 291 96.61 -71.36 3.77
CA THR A 291 97.85 -71.72 4.51
C THR A 291 97.77 -71.46 6.02
N SER A 292 96.67 -70.91 6.55
CA SER A 292 96.44 -70.78 8.00
C SER A 292 94.98 -70.63 8.40
N LYS A 293 94.63 -71.14 9.59
CA LYS A 293 93.32 -70.97 10.26
C LYS A 293 93.02 -69.49 10.57
N HIS A 294 94.05 -68.67 10.74
CA HIS A 294 93.92 -67.26 11.12
C HIS A 294 93.36 -66.38 9.98
N GLU A 295 93.72 -66.65 8.72
CA GLU A 295 93.19 -65.92 7.55
C GLU A 295 91.71 -66.20 7.31
N ARG A 296 91.26 -67.42 7.61
CA ARG A 296 89.84 -67.81 7.51
C ARG A 296 88.98 -67.08 8.57
N ASP A 297 89.47 -67.00 9.80
CA ASP A 297 88.71 -66.40 10.91
C ASP A 297 88.62 -64.86 10.80
N ASN A 298 89.63 -64.21 10.22
CA ASN A 298 89.63 -62.75 10.06
C ASN A 298 88.60 -62.28 9.01
N TRP A 299 88.46 -63.02 7.91
CA TRP A 299 87.45 -62.75 6.88
C TRP A 299 86.02 -62.91 7.42
N ILE A 300 85.77 -63.95 8.22
CA ILE A 300 84.45 -64.19 8.84
C ILE A 300 84.09 -63.08 9.83
N GLN A 301 85.05 -62.56 10.59
CA GLN A 301 84.80 -61.49 11.57
C GLN A 301 84.45 -60.14 10.91
N THR A 302 85.06 -59.80 9.77
CA THR A 302 84.72 -58.58 9.04
C THR A 302 83.30 -58.62 8.48
N GLU A 303 82.87 -59.78 7.97
CA GLU A 303 81.54 -59.97 7.40
C GLU A 303 80.43 -59.91 8.47
N LEU A 304 80.70 -60.43 9.66
CA LEU A 304 79.77 -60.39 10.81
C LEU A 304 79.52 -58.97 11.33
N LYS A 305 80.50 -58.07 11.17
CA LYS A 305 80.42 -56.69 11.67
C LYS A 305 79.58 -55.78 10.77
N SER A 306 79.62 -55.99 9.45
CA SER A 306 78.78 -55.26 8.48
C SER A 306 77.30 -55.62 8.63
N LEU A 307 76.99 -56.92 8.74
CA LEU A 307 75.63 -57.43 8.90
C LEU A 307 74.95 -56.93 10.18
N ARG A 308 75.69 -56.78 11.29
CA ARG A 308 75.14 -56.26 12.55
C ARG A 308 74.75 -54.78 12.49
N ARG A 309 75.47 -53.94 11.74
CA ARG A 309 75.09 -52.52 11.53
C ARG A 309 73.79 -52.40 10.73
N ASN A 310 73.67 -53.17 9.65
CA ASN A 310 72.48 -53.15 8.79
C ASN A 310 71.20 -53.56 9.55
N ILE A 311 71.30 -54.51 10.49
CA ILE A 311 70.17 -54.93 11.34
C ILE A 311 69.74 -53.81 12.30
N ALA A 312 70.69 -53.04 12.84
CA ALA A 312 70.38 -51.94 13.76
C ALA A 312 69.64 -50.79 13.05
N ASP A 313 70.10 -50.39 11.86
CA ASP A 313 69.46 -49.31 11.09
C ASP A 313 68.03 -49.68 10.67
N LYS A 314 67.79 -50.95 10.31
CA LYS A 314 66.45 -51.43 9.97
C LYS A 314 65.49 -51.48 11.16
N ARG A 315 65.98 -51.75 12.37
CA ARG A 315 65.14 -51.67 13.59
C ARG A 315 64.69 -50.24 13.88
N VAL A 316 65.58 -49.25 13.77
CA VAL A 316 65.23 -47.83 13.96
C VAL A 316 64.20 -47.36 12.93
N GLN A 317 64.28 -47.86 11.70
CA GLN A 317 63.30 -47.54 10.65
C GLN A 317 61.91 -48.13 10.94
N ILE A 318 61.85 -49.36 11.49
CA ILE A 318 60.58 -50.00 11.88
C ILE A 318 59.92 -49.24 13.04
N ASP A 319 60.67 -48.81 14.04
CA ASP A 319 60.13 -48.09 15.19
C ASP A 319 59.54 -46.72 14.80
N ARG A 320 60.17 -46.00 13.86
CA ARG A 320 59.64 -44.73 13.33
C ARG A 320 58.32 -44.94 12.58
N LEU A 321 58.28 -45.91 11.67
CA LEU A 321 57.07 -46.24 10.92
C LEU A 321 55.92 -46.69 11.83
N GLY A 322 56.24 -47.43 12.91
CA GLY A 322 55.25 -47.81 13.92
C GLY A 322 54.66 -46.63 14.71
N ALA A 323 55.46 -45.58 14.96
CA ALA A 323 54.99 -44.36 15.61
C ALA A 323 54.08 -43.53 14.69
N ASP A 324 54.43 -43.41 13.41
CA ASP A 324 53.62 -42.69 12.41
C ASP A 324 52.27 -43.38 12.18
N LEU A 325 52.25 -44.72 12.07
CA LEU A 325 51.02 -45.51 11.94
C LEU A 325 50.05 -45.29 13.12
N LYS A 326 50.56 -45.16 14.34
CA LYS A 326 49.74 -44.87 15.52
C LYS A 326 49.17 -43.45 15.51
N LYS A 327 49.94 -42.48 14.98
CA LYS A 327 49.50 -41.09 14.86
C LYS A 327 48.39 -40.96 13.81
N ASP A 328 48.53 -41.65 12.68
CA ASP A 328 47.54 -41.64 11.61
C ASP A 328 46.25 -42.38 12.00
N ALA A 329 46.36 -43.48 12.77
CA ALA A 329 45.19 -44.17 13.32
C ALA A 329 44.33 -43.26 14.21
N LYS A 330 44.96 -42.50 15.12
CA LYS A 330 44.25 -41.51 15.96
C LYS A 330 43.59 -40.41 15.14
N ARG A 331 44.30 -39.90 14.12
CA ARG A 331 43.76 -38.85 13.25
C ARG A 331 42.57 -39.32 12.43
N LYS A 332 42.54 -40.60 12.05
CA LYS A 332 41.39 -41.22 11.38
C LYS A 332 40.16 -41.25 12.30
N GLU A 333 40.31 -41.69 13.55
CA GLU A 333 39.22 -41.72 14.52
C GLU A 333 38.65 -40.31 14.80
N GLU A 334 39.53 -39.30 14.94
CA GLU A 334 39.10 -37.90 15.11
C GLU A 334 38.33 -37.36 13.90
N LEU A 335 38.73 -37.73 12.69
CA LEU A 335 38.05 -37.32 11.46
C LEU A 335 36.71 -38.04 11.28
N GLU A 336 36.62 -39.33 11.61
CA GLU A 336 35.37 -40.09 11.56
C GLU A 336 34.35 -39.51 12.55
N ALA A 337 34.76 -39.18 13.78
CA ALA A 337 33.90 -38.51 14.75
C ALA A 337 33.38 -37.14 14.24
N LYS A 338 34.24 -36.38 13.56
CA LYS A 338 33.87 -35.07 13.01
C LYS A 338 32.94 -35.16 11.81
N ILE A 339 33.08 -36.21 10.99
CA ILE A 339 32.15 -36.51 9.89
C ILE A 339 30.77 -36.86 10.45
N ASP A 340 30.70 -37.68 11.49
CA ASP A 340 29.42 -38.04 12.14
C ASP A 340 28.72 -36.82 12.76
N GLU A 341 29.47 -35.92 13.39
CA GLU A 341 28.93 -34.68 13.95
C GLU A 341 28.36 -33.77 12.84
N LEU A 342 29.14 -33.51 11.78
CA LEU A 342 28.70 -32.71 10.64
C LEU A 342 27.50 -33.32 9.92
N THR A 343 27.42 -34.65 9.84
CA THR A 343 26.30 -35.36 9.22
C THR A 343 25.02 -35.17 10.03
N LYS A 344 25.10 -35.22 11.37
CA LYS A 344 23.96 -34.93 12.26
C LYS A 344 23.51 -33.47 12.15
N GLU A 345 24.44 -32.53 12.09
CA GLU A 345 24.12 -31.11 11.88
C GLU A 345 23.43 -30.86 10.55
N LEU A 346 23.88 -31.50 9.47
CA LEU A 346 23.25 -31.40 8.15
C LEU A 346 21.81 -31.94 8.17
N GLU A 347 21.55 -33.06 8.83
CA GLU A 347 20.20 -33.63 8.92
C GLU A 347 19.26 -32.75 9.78
N ASN A 348 19.78 -32.17 10.87
CA ASN A 348 19.05 -31.20 11.68
C ASN A 348 18.71 -29.93 10.89
N ASN A 349 19.66 -29.42 10.10
CA ASN A 349 19.43 -28.26 9.25
C ASN A 349 18.41 -28.58 8.14
N ARG A 350 18.47 -29.79 7.56
CA ARG A 350 17.53 -30.25 6.54
C ARG A 350 16.10 -30.34 7.08
N SER A 351 15.91 -30.94 8.25
CA SER A 351 14.60 -31.01 8.91
C SER A 351 14.07 -29.63 9.34
N SER A 352 14.95 -28.73 9.78
CA SER A 352 14.59 -27.34 10.07
C SER A 352 14.11 -26.60 8.82
N ILE A 353 14.80 -26.74 7.70
CA ILE A 353 14.41 -26.15 6.40
C ILE A 353 13.06 -26.70 5.95
N ASP A 354 12.81 -27.99 6.07
CA ASP A 354 11.54 -28.60 5.66
C ASP A 354 10.36 -28.08 6.52
N ASN A 355 10.55 -27.97 7.83
CA ASN A 355 9.57 -27.38 8.73
C ASN A 355 9.32 -25.88 8.43
N GLN A 356 10.36 -25.12 8.15
CA GLN A 356 10.24 -23.71 7.75
C GLN A 356 9.51 -23.56 6.41
N ASN A 357 9.77 -24.45 5.45
CA ASN A 357 9.06 -24.45 4.17
C ASN A 357 7.58 -24.80 4.36
N LYS A 358 7.27 -25.80 5.19
CA LYS A 358 5.88 -26.16 5.51
C LYS A 358 5.12 -25.01 6.15
N THR A 359 5.70 -24.38 7.17
CA THR A 359 5.10 -23.20 7.82
C THR A 359 4.96 -22.01 6.86
N PHE A 360 5.91 -21.80 5.95
CA PHE A 360 5.81 -20.79 4.90
C PHE A 360 4.62 -21.06 3.97
N TYR A 361 4.42 -22.31 3.52
CA TYR A 361 3.29 -22.67 2.67
C TYR A 361 1.95 -22.49 3.38
N ASP A 362 1.85 -22.87 4.66
CA ASP A 362 0.64 -22.67 5.46
C ASP A 362 0.32 -21.18 5.66
N MET A 363 1.34 -20.36 5.97
CA MET A 363 1.21 -18.91 6.07
C MET A 363 0.81 -18.28 4.74
N LYS A 364 1.39 -18.73 3.62
CA LYS A 364 1.04 -18.27 2.27
C LYS A 364 -0.41 -18.59 1.93
N LYS A 365 -0.87 -19.82 2.19
CA LYS A 365 -2.26 -20.22 1.98
C LYS A 365 -3.23 -19.39 2.82
N LYS A 366 -2.88 -19.10 4.08
CA LYS A 366 -3.68 -18.24 4.98
C LYS A 366 -3.72 -16.79 4.50
N LYS A 367 -2.61 -16.26 4.00
CA LYS A 367 -2.57 -14.92 3.38
C LYS A 367 -3.51 -14.86 2.17
N ASP A 368 -3.43 -15.85 1.28
CA ASP A 368 -4.22 -15.87 0.06
C ASP A 368 -5.73 -16.03 0.39
N SER A 369 -6.09 -16.83 1.39
CA SER A 369 -7.49 -16.93 1.85
C SER A 369 -8.01 -15.62 2.44
N LEU A 370 -7.23 -14.96 3.31
CA LEU A 370 -7.60 -13.67 3.89
C LEU A 370 -7.68 -12.56 2.83
N GLN A 371 -6.83 -12.61 1.81
CA GLN A 371 -6.87 -11.67 0.69
C GLN A 371 -8.14 -11.85 -0.15
N ASN A 372 -8.58 -13.09 -0.37
CA ASN A 372 -9.84 -13.37 -1.05
C ASN A 372 -11.04 -12.88 -0.22
N GLU A 373 -11.05 -13.18 1.08
CA GLU A 373 -12.10 -12.71 2.00
C GLU A 373 -12.18 -11.18 2.03
N ARG A 374 -11.03 -10.48 2.09
CA ARG A 374 -10.97 -9.02 2.00
C ARG A 374 -11.58 -8.50 0.69
N ASN A 375 -11.25 -9.15 -0.43
CA ASN A 375 -11.76 -8.74 -1.75
C ASN A 375 -13.28 -8.95 -1.85
N ASP A 376 -13.82 -10.03 -1.26
CA ASP A 376 -15.25 -10.29 -1.23
C ASP A 376 -16.00 -9.31 -0.33
N LEU A 377 -15.47 -9.02 0.87
CA LEU A 377 -16.01 -7.99 1.76
C LEU A 377 -15.99 -6.61 1.10
N TRP A 378 -14.92 -6.26 0.40
CA TRP A 378 -14.82 -4.99 -0.33
C TRP A 378 -15.85 -4.88 -1.46
N ARG A 379 -16.15 -5.98 -2.16
CA ARG A 379 -17.22 -6.01 -3.17
C ARG A 379 -18.59 -5.83 -2.53
N GLN A 380 -18.84 -6.47 -1.39
CA GLN A 380 -20.09 -6.32 -0.65
C GLN A 380 -20.26 -4.88 -0.13
N GLU A 381 -19.21 -4.31 0.46
CA GLU A 381 -19.20 -2.92 0.93
C GLU A 381 -19.54 -1.95 -0.20
N ASN A 382 -18.87 -2.07 -1.35
CA ASN A 382 -19.15 -1.23 -2.50
C ASN A 382 -20.58 -1.40 -3.04
N SER A 383 -21.10 -2.63 -3.10
CA SER A 383 -22.48 -2.87 -3.52
C SER A 383 -23.48 -2.25 -2.55
N MET A 384 -23.23 -2.35 -1.24
CA MET A 384 -24.06 -1.75 -0.21
C MET A 384 -24.00 -0.22 -0.25
N GLN A 385 -22.81 0.36 -0.49
CA GLN A 385 -22.63 1.80 -0.63
C GLN A 385 -23.36 2.35 -1.86
N GLN A 386 -23.30 1.64 -2.99
CA GLN A 386 -24.04 2.01 -4.20
C GLN A 386 -25.55 1.94 -3.95
N ASN A 387 -26.05 0.88 -3.32
CA ASN A 387 -27.45 0.75 -2.96
C ASN A 387 -27.89 1.85 -1.99
N HIS A 388 -27.07 2.19 -1.01
CA HIS A 388 -27.34 3.27 -0.06
C HIS A 388 -27.45 4.63 -0.76
N ASN A 389 -26.51 4.94 -1.64
CA ASN A 389 -26.54 6.17 -2.43
C ASN A 389 -27.78 6.23 -3.34
N MET A 390 -28.13 5.11 -3.99
CA MET A 390 -29.34 5.03 -4.82
C MET A 390 -30.61 5.28 -3.99
N LEU A 391 -30.71 4.69 -2.79
CA LEU A 391 -31.84 4.91 -1.89
C LEU A 391 -31.90 6.35 -1.36
N ILE A 392 -30.76 6.98 -1.10
CA ILE A 392 -30.68 8.41 -0.74
C ILE A 392 -31.22 9.28 -1.89
N GLU A 393 -30.79 9.03 -3.12
CA GLU A 393 -31.26 9.77 -4.29
C GLU A 393 -32.75 9.54 -4.53
N GLU A 394 -33.24 8.31 -4.40
CA GLU A 394 -34.66 8.01 -4.55
C GLU A 394 -35.48 8.73 -3.47
N LYS A 395 -35.04 8.68 -2.21
CA LYS A 395 -35.67 9.43 -1.12
C LYS A 395 -35.69 10.93 -1.41
N ALA A 396 -34.57 11.50 -1.85
CA ALA A 396 -34.49 12.93 -2.19
C ALA A 396 -35.46 13.30 -3.32
N LYS A 397 -35.57 12.46 -4.36
CA LYS A 397 -36.54 12.65 -5.46
C LYS A 397 -37.99 12.58 -4.96
N LYS A 398 -38.32 11.60 -4.10
CA LYS A 398 -39.67 11.48 -3.52
C LYS A 398 -39.99 12.65 -2.58
N ASP A 399 -39.04 13.07 -1.76
CA ASP A 399 -39.17 14.25 -0.89
C ASP A 399 -39.35 15.53 -1.72
N GLN A 400 -38.63 15.67 -2.84
CA GLN A 400 -38.80 16.81 -3.75
C GLN A 400 -40.17 16.80 -4.44
N LEU A 401 -40.64 15.63 -4.88
CA LEU A 401 -41.98 15.46 -5.44
C LEU A 401 -43.04 15.87 -4.40
N LEU A 402 -42.92 15.40 -3.17
CA LEU A 402 -43.81 15.78 -2.07
C LEU A 402 -43.73 17.28 -1.77
N ARG A 403 -42.53 17.89 -1.86
CA ARG A 403 -42.33 19.34 -1.77
C ARG A 403 -43.03 20.13 -2.86
N SER A 404 -43.09 19.59 -4.07
CA SER A 404 -43.83 20.22 -5.17
C SER A 404 -45.35 20.13 -5.01
N MET A 405 -45.86 19.05 -4.38
CA MET A 405 -47.30 18.82 -4.22
C MET A 405 -47.92 19.58 -3.04
N VAL A 406 -47.26 19.60 -1.88
CA VAL A 406 -47.85 20.10 -0.60
C VAL A 406 -47.61 21.61 -0.37
N GLY A 407 -46.84 22.27 -1.24
CA GLY A 407 -46.53 23.69 -1.12
C GLY A 407 -45.47 24.01 -0.05
N LYS A 408 -44.63 25.01 -0.33
CA LYS A 408 -43.44 25.32 0.47
C LYS A 408 -43.77 25.76 1.91
N THR A 409 -44.89 26.46 2.11
CA THR A 409 -45.29 27.01 3.42
C THR A 409 -45.64 25.93 4.44
N ILE A 410 -46.44 24.93 4.03
CA ILE A 410 -46.88 23.84 4.90
C ILE A 410 -45.69 22.96 5.29
N LEU A 411 -44.78 22.68 4.36
CA LEU A 411 -43.61 21.86 4.62
C LEU A 411 -42.55 22.55 5.45
N ASN A 412 -42.36 23.86 5.28
CA ASN A 412 -41.53 24.63 6.20
C ASN A 412 -42.12 24.62 7.61
N GLY A 413 -43.44 24.70 7.76
CA GLY A 413 -44.13 24.53 9.05
C GLY A 413 -43.87 23.17 9.68
N ARG A 414 -44.04 22.08 8.90
CA ARG A 414 -43.74 20.71 9.33
C ARG A 414 -42.28 20.53 9.76
N ASP A 415 -41.34 21.04 8.96
CA ASP A 415 -39.90 20.92 9.23
C ASP A 415 -39.51 21.72 10.49
N SER A 416 -40.14 22.87 10.74
CA SER A 416 -39.97 23.65 11.98
C SER A 416 -40.48 22.89 13.20
N VAL A 417 -41.69 22.34 13.15
CA VAL A 417 -42.26 21.53 14.25
C VAL A 417 -41.40 20.29 14.51
N ARG A 418 -40.91 19.63 13.46
CA ARG A 418 -40.00 18.48 13.58
C ARG A 418 -38.69 18.86 14.29
N LYS A 419 -38.09 20.00 13.95
CA LYS A 419 -36.87 20.51 14.62
C LYS A 419 -37.12 20.82 16.09
N VAL A 420 -38.24 21.46 16.42
CA VAL A 420 -38.64 21.74 17.82
C VAL A 420 -38.79 20.44 18.61
N LEU A 421 -39.48 19.44 18.05
CA LEU A 421 -39.63 18.12 18.67
C LEU A 421 -38.29 17.39 18.84
N GLN A 422 -37.36 17.54 17.89
CA GLN A 422 -36.02 16.98 18.01
C GLN A 422 -35.23 17.64 19.16
N ILE A 423 -35.28 18.97 19.26
CA ILE A 423 -34.66 19.72 20.37
C ILE A 423 -35.26 19.29 21.72
N PHE A 424 -36.58 19.03 21.77
CA PHE A 424 -37.25 18.56 22.99
C PHE A 424 -36.82 17.14 23.39
N ARG A 425 -36.56 16.26 22.43
CA ARG A 425 -35.98 14.92 22.69
C ARG A 425 -34.53 15.00 23.16
N GLU A 426 -33.74 15.87 22.55
CA GLU A 426 -32.32 16.06 22.91
C GLU A 426 -32.13 16.68 24.31
N ARG A 427 -33.03 17.60 24.71
CA ARG A 427 -32.99 18.23 26.05
C ARG A 427 -33.41 17.30 27.19
N GLY A 428 -34.14 16.22 26.89
CA GLY A 428 -34.57 15.24 27.89
C GLY A 428 -35.55 15.77 28.96
N GLY A 429 -35.96 14.90 29.88
CA GLY A 429 -36.81 15.25 31.03
C GLY A 429 -38.25 15.63 30.65
N SER A 430 -38.76 16.76 31.17
CA SER A 430 -40.14 17.21 30.94
C SER A 430 -40.43 17.50 29.45
N TYR A 431 -39.42 17.86 28.66
CA TYR A 431 -39.56 18.14 27.22
C TYR A 431 -39.65 16.85 26.39
N ASP A 432 -39.03 15.75 26.83
CA ASP A 432 -39.15 14.45 26.17
C ASP A 432 -40.58 13.88 26.30
N SER A 433 -41.25 14.13 27.43
CA SER A 433 -42.66 13.79 27.62
C SER A 433 -43.58 14.52 26.62
N VAL A 434 -43.30 15.79 26.35
CA VAL A 434 -44.02 16.58 25.33
C VAL A 434 -43.82 15.99 23.93
N ALA A 435 -42.60 15.56 23.60
CA ALA A 435 -42.29 14.96 22.31
C ALA A 435 -42.86 13.54 22.13
N LYS A 436 -43.14 12.81 23.22
CA LYS A 436 -43.83 11.51 23.22
C LYS A 436 -45.34 11.64 23.05
N ASN A 437 -45.92 12.74 23.53
CA ASN A 437 -47.38 12.98 23.48
C ASN A 437 -47.82 13.76 22.23
N TYR A 438 -46.96 13.78 21.20
CA TYR A 438 -47.24 14.27 19.86
C TYR A 438 -47.37 13.07 18.90
N TYR A 439 -48.49 12.98 18.20
CA TYR A 439 -48.85 11.81 17.39
C TYR A 439 -48.68 11.99 15.87
N GLY A 440 -48.13 13.12 15.42
CA GLY A 440 -47.94 13.39 13.99
C GLY A 440 -49.07 14.21 13.36
N MET A 441 -49.05 14.33 12.03
CA MET A 441 -50.12 15.01 11.30
C MET A 441 -51.28 14.06 11.01
N LEU A 442 -52.47 14.60 10.78
CA LEU A 442 -53.65 13.80 10.43
C LEU A 442 -53.40 12.88 9.23
N ILE A 443 -52.74 13.38 8.17
CA ILE A 443 -52.38 12.60 6.97
C ILE A 443 -51.47 11.39 7.26
N GLU A 444 -50.75 11.37 8.39
CA GLU A 444 -49.87 10.26 8.79
C GLU A 444 -50.63 9.22 9.64
N ASN A 445 -51.87 9.50 10.05
CA ASN A 445 -52.63 8.73 11.04
C ASN A 445 -53.91 8.05 10.51
N PHE A 446 -54.19 8.15 9.21
CA PHE A 446 -55.26 7.36 8.57
C PHE A 446 -54.82 6.95 7.17
N ASP A 447 -55.42 5.88 6.66
CA ASP A 447 -55.20 5.42 5.28
C ASP A 447 -56.55 5.33 4.56
N CYS A 448 -56.55 5.48 3.25
CA CYS A 448 -57.75 5.34 2.43
C CYS A 448 -57.42 4.67 1.09
N GLY A 449 -58.45 4.12 0.44
CA GLY A 449 -58.27 3.52 -0.89
C GLY A 449 -57.82 4.58 -1.90
N LYS A 450 -56.92 4.21 -2.83
CA LYS A 450 -56.39 5.11 -3.87
C LYS A 450 -57.48 5.81 -4.69
N GLU A 451 -58.62 5.15 -4.85
CA GLU A 451 -59.81 5.66 -5.55
C GLU A 451 -60.43 6.89 -4.85
N PHE A 452 -60.21 7.04 -3.55
CA PHE A 452 -60.78 8.11 -2.72
C PHE A 452 -59.79 9.23 -2.39
N TYR A 453 -58.53 9.16 -2.84
CA TYR A 453 -57.51 10.16 -2.52
C TYR A 453 -57.94 11.57 -2.88
N THR A 454 -58.42 11.79 -4.10
CA THR A 454 -58.88 13.12 -4.53
C THR A 454 -60.09 13.61 -3.72
N ALA A 455 -61.03 12.73 -3.39
CA ALA A 455 -62.22 13.09 -2.62
C ALA A 455 -61.86 13.48 -1.19
N VAL A 456 -60.98 12.72 -0.54
CA VAL A 456 -60.51 13.00 0.83
C VAL A 456 -59.64 14.26 0.85
N GLU A 457 -58.73 14.42 -0.12
CA GLU A 457 -57.87 15.60 -0.24
C GLU A 457 -58.69 16.89 -0.41
N MET A 458 -59.69 16.88 -1.31
CA MET A 458 -60.53 18.06 -1.54
C MET A 458 -61.47 18.35 -0.36
N THR A 459 -61.92 17.32 0.35
CA THR A 459 -62.84 17.48 1.50
C THR A 459 -62.11 17.98 2.74
N ALA A 460 -60.93 17.43 3.04
CA ALA A 460 -60.16 17.80 4.22
C ALA A 460 -59.24 19.02 3.96
N GLY A 461 -58.75 19.20 2.74
CA GLY A 461 -57.85 20.29 2.35
C GLY A 461 -56.67 20.41 3.32
N ASN A 462 -56.43 21.62 3.83
CA ASN A 462 -55.35 21.87 4.78
C ASN A 462 -55.52 21.20 6.15
N LYS A 463 -56.71 20.69 6.48
CA LYS A 463 -56.96 19.98 7.75
C LYS A 463 -56.17 18.66 7.83
N LEU A 464 -55.75 18.11 6.68
CA LEU A 464 -54.86 16.95 6.61
C LEU A 464 -53.51 17.19 7.30
N PHE A 465 -53.08 18.45 7.40
CA PHE A 465 -51.82 18.83 8.02
C PHE A 465 -51.98 19.28 9.48
N HIS A 466 -53.15 19.11 10.08
CA HIS A 466 -53.32 19.37 11.51
C HIS A 466 -52.51 18.36 12.33
N HIS A 467 -51.82 18.87 13.35
CA HIS A 467 -51.03 18.07 14.28
C HIS A 467 -51.91 17.48 15.37
N ILE A 468 -51.84 16.16 15.55
CA ILE A 468 -52.57 15.44 16.59
C ILE A 468 -51.69 15.42 17.84
N VAL A 469 -52.21 16.00 18.93
CA VAL A 469 -51.55 16.10 20.24
C VAL A 469 -52.50 15.62 21.33
N GLU A 470 -51.95 15.08 22.42
CA GLU A 470 -52.75 14.53 23.51
C GLU A 470 -53.59 15.60 24.25
N ASN A 471 -53.03 16.79 24.44
CA ASN A 471 -53.68 17.88 25.16
C ASN A 471 -53.19 19.25 24.68
N ASP A 472 -53.96 20.30 24.99
CA ASP A 472 -53.69 21.69 24.57
C ASP A 472 -52.34 22.22 25.10
N LYS A 473 -51.88 21.70 26.25
CA LYS A 473 -50.57 22.04 26.83
C LYS A 473 -49.41 21.61 25.94
N VAL A 474 -49.50 20.44 25.31
CA VAL A 474 -48.48 19.97 24.35
C VAL A 474 -48.45 20.85 23.11
N GLY A 475 -49.62 21.20 22.57
CA GLY A 475 -49.72 22.12 21.42
C GLY A 475 -49.13 23.50 21.70
N THR A 476 -49.49 24.09 22.84
CA THR A 476 -48.97 25.41 23.27
C THR A 476 -47.45 25.39 23.44
N ARG A 477 -46.90 24.30 23.99
CA ARG A 477 -45.47 24.18 24.28
C ARG A 477 -44.60 23.92 23.04
N ILE A 478 -45.20 23.45 21.94
CA ILE A 478 -44.55 23.32 20.63
C ILE A 478 -44.56 24.66 19.87
N LEU A 479 -45.53 25.54 20.17
CA LEU A 479 -45.65 26.87 19.57
C LEU A 479 -44.78 27.93 20.26
N GLN A 480 -44.47 27.75 21.55
CA GLN A 480 -43.48 28.53 22.31
C GLN A 480 -42.05 28.16 21.92
#